data_AF-A0ABD0Y3W7-F1
#
_entry.id   AF-A0ABD0Y3W7-F1
#
_cell.length_a   1.000
_cell.length_b   1.000
_cell.length_c   1.000
_cell.angle_alpha   90.00
_cell.angle_beta   90.00
_cell.angle_gamma   90.00
#
_symmetry.space_group_name_H-M   'P 1'
#
loop_
_entity.id
_entity.type
_entity.pdbx_description
1 polymer ?
#
loop_
_entity_poly.entity_id
_entity_poly.type
_entity_poly.pdbx_seq_one_letter_code
_entity_poly.pdbx_strand_id
1 'polypeptide(L)'
;VAVTVAGLPDCGPIKCSRDVVIHPDKSFEEAIKSGPYDAVILPGGLGGSEAFCASADVGALLKEQESSGRLVAAICAAPTALKAHSIGFGKRITSYPSFKEELSSSFKYSDDQVVTDGNLITSRGPGTAFAFALAVGEHLVGNEKVNEVKKGLLLSH
;
A
#
# COMPACT_ATOMS: atom_id res chain seq x y z
N VAL A 1 -0.85 -0.93 -17.57
CA VAL A 1 -0.42 -0.50 -16.22
C VAL A 1 1.10 -0.66 -16.17
N ALA A 2 1.82 0.37 -15.74
CA ALA A 2 3.25 0.30 -15.49
C ALA A 2 3.47 0.29 -13.97
N VAL A 3 4.41 -0.53 -13.49
CA VAL A 3 4.75 -0.65 -12.06
C VAL A 3 6.24 -0.37 -11.91
N THR A 4 6.58 0.44 -10.91
CA THR A 4 7.96 0.67 -10.47
C THR A 4 8.10 0.14 -9.06
N VAL A 5 8.94 -0.87 -8.84
CA VAL A 5 9.34 -1.32 -7.51
C VAL A 5 10.49 -0.42 -7.03
N ALA A 6 10.19 0.47 -6.09
CA ALA A 6 11.16 1.40 -5.52
C ALA A 6 11.80 0.83 -4.24
N GLY A 7 13.12 0.71 -4.22
CA GLY A 7 13.88 0.20 -3.06
C GLY A 7 14.19 1.27 -2.02
N LEU A 8 13.88 1.00 -0.75
CA LEU A 8 14.20 1.85 0.39
C LEU A 8 15.21 1.11 1.29
N PRO A 9 16.36 1.70 1.67
CA PRO A 9 16.78 3.09 1.41
C PRO A 9 17.44 3.33 0.04
N ASP A 10 17.89 2.28 -0.66
CA ASP A 10 18.68 2.39 -1.89
C ASP A 10 18.19 1.40 -2.99
N CYS A 11 18.88 1.35 -4.14
CA CYS A 11 18.58 0.46 -5.26
C CYS A 11 19.17 -0.95 -5.10
N GLY A 12 19.77 -1.29 -3.96
CA GLY A 12 20.33 -2.60 -3.69
C GLY A 12 19.25 -3.69 -3.55
N PRO A 13 19.66 -4.97 -3.56
CA PRO A 13 18.74 -6.08 -3.33
C PRO A 13 18.13 -5.99 -1.93
N ILE A 14 16.80 -6.00 -1.85
CA ILE A 14 16.07 -5.89 -0.59
C ILE A 14 15.73 -7.29 -0.07
N LYS A 15 16.27 -7.63 1.10
CA LYS A 15 15.94 -8.85 1.82
C LYS A 15 14.60 -8.70 2.54
N CYS A 16 13.58 -9.40 2.06
CA CYS A 16 12.24 -9.41 2.64
C CYS A 16 12.17 -10.22 3.95
N SER A 17 11.04 -10.12 4.67
CA SER A 17 10.87 -10.70 6.01
C SER A 17 11.04 -12.22 6.14
N ARG A 18 10.99 -12.97 5.03
CA ARG A 18 11.20 -14.44 4.98
C ARG A 18 12.38 -14.79 4.07
N ASP A 19 13.41 -13.95 4.10
CA ASP A 19 14.70 -14.12 3.41
C ASP A 19 14.67 -14.16 1.87
N VAL A 20 13.49 -14.02 1.25
CA VAL A 20 13.37 -13.74 -0.20
C VAL A 20 14.05 -12.41 -0.51
N VAL A 21 14.87 -12.36 -1.55
CA VAL A 21 15.56 -11.14 -1.99
C VAL A 21 14.92 -10.65 -3.28
N ILE A 22 14.52 -9.37 -3.29
CA ILE A 22 13.93 -8.71 -4.46
C ILE A 22 14.87 -7.60 -4.91
N HIS A 23 15.16 -7.54 -6.21
CA HIS A 23 15.86 -6.42 -6.82
C HIS A 23 14.84 -5.34 -7.20
N PRO A 24 14.95 -4.11 -6.67
CA PRO A 24 14.09 -3.02 -7.06
C PRO A 24 14.41 -2.53 -8.48
N ASP A 25 13.43 -1.93 -9.17
CA ASP A 25 13.61 -1.33 -10.48
C ASP A 25 14.39 -0.01 -10.39
N LYS A 26 14.20 0.73 -9.29
CA LYS A 26 14.82 2.02 -9.00
C LYS A 26 15.10 2.17 -7.51
N SER A 27 16.05 3.02 -7.14
CA SER A 27 16.10 3.53 -5.76
C SER A 27 14.84 4.35 -5.46
N PHE A 28 14.49 4.48 -4.18
CA PHE A 28 13.38 5.33 -3.76
C PHE A 28 13.58 6.79 -4.19
N GLU A 29 14.80 7.31 -4.08
CA GLU A 29 15.15 8.67 -4.49
C GLU A 29 14.91 8.93 -6.00
N GLU A 30 15.30 7.99 -6.86
CA GLU A 30 15.04 8.10 -8.30
C GLU A 30 13.55 7.94 -8.63
N ALA A 31 12.86 7.05 -7.90
CA ALA A 31 11.45 6.78 -8.12
C ALA A 31 10.60 8.02 -7.81
N ILE A 32 10.82 8.72 -6.69
CA ILE A 32 10.05 9.93 -6.33
C ILE A 32 10.26 11.08 -7.34
N LYS A 33 11.45 11.19 -7.95
CA LYS A 33 11.73 12.17 -9.01
C LYS A 33 11.07 11.82 -10.34
N SER A 34 10.73 10.55 -10.56
CA SER A 34 10.14 10.05 -11.81
C SER A 34 8.62 10.17 -11.86
N GLY A 35 7.97 10.59 -10.76
CA GLY A 35 6.51 10.72 -10.68
C GLY A 35 5.93 11.85 -11.57
N PRO A 36 4.62 12.10 -11.47
CA PRO A 36 3.68 11.53 -10.51
C PRO A 36 3.28 10.08 -10.83
N TYR A 37 2.80 9.35 -9.81
CA TYR A 37 2.22 8.01 -9.96
C TYR A 37 0.71 8.05 -9.71
N ASP A 38 -0.06 7.29 -10.47
CA ASP A 38 -1.51 7.15 -10.25
C ASP A 38 -1.83 6.50 -8.89
N ALA A 39 -0.93 5.65 -8.39
CA ALA A 39 -1.02 4.98 -7.11
C ALA A 39 0.33 4.84 -6.41
N VAL A 40 0.34 5.01 -5.09
CA VAL A 40 1.46 4.64 -4.20
C VAL A 40 1.00 3.49 -3.31
N ILE A 41 1.74 2.38 -3.33
CA ILE A 41 1.36 1.13 -2.65
C ILE A 41 2.43 0.78 -1.62
N LEU A 42 2.04 0.60 -0.36
CA LEU A 42 2.91 0.20 0.75
C LEU A 42 2.66 -1.27 1.12
N PRO A 43 3.61 -2.19 0.83
CA PRO A 43 3.56 -3.57 1.30
C PRO A 43 3.69 -3.67 2.83
N GLY A 44 3.18 -4.75 3.40
CA GLY A 44 3.29 -4.99 4.84
C GLY A 44 4.63 -5.59 5.29
N GLY A 45 4.59 -6.22 6.47
CA GLY A 45 5.76 -6.74 7.16
C GLY A 45 6.31 -5.71 8.13
N LEU A 46 6.55 -6.13 9.38
CA LEU A 46 6.86 -5.23 10.50
C LEU A 46 8.05 -4.32 10.19
N GLY A 47 9.22 -4.89 9.90
CA GLY A 47 10.42 -4.09 9.63
C GLY A 47 10.30 -3.15 8.42
N GLY A 48 9.59 -3.56 7.36
CA GLY A 48 9.32 -2.69 6.21
C GLY A 48 8.39 -1.54 6.57
N SER A 49 7.36 -1.81 7.37
CA SER A 49 6.41 -0.79 7.82
C SER A 49 7.05 0.20 8.79
N GLU A 50 7.94 -0.27 9.68
CA GLU A 50 8.76 0.59 10.55
C GLU A 50 9.65 1.53 9.74
N ALA A 51 10.29 1.03 8.66
CA ALA A 51 11.07 1.85 7.75
C ALA A 51 10.21 2.91 7.04
N PHE A 52 8.98 2.57 6.65
CA PHE A 52 8.03 3.54 6.08
C PHE A 52 7.61 4.61 7.09
N CYS A 53 7.32 4.23 8.34
CA CYS A 53 6.99 5.17 9.42
C CYS A 53 8.14 6.15 9.69
N ALA A 54 9.39 5.68 9.66
CA ALA A 54 10.56 6.50 9.97
C ALA A 54 11.02 7.39 8.79
N SER A 55 10.62 7.08 7.55
CA SER A 55 11.08 7.81 6.36
C SER A 55 10.27 9.10 6.14
N ALA A 56 10.96 10.24 6.26
CA ALA A 56 10.38 11.55 5.93
C ALA A 56 10.01 11.67 4.44
N ASP A 57 10.79 11.06 3.54
CA ASP A 57 10.54 11.08 2.10
C ASP A 57 9.28 10.27 1.75
N VAL A 58 9.04 9.13 2.41
CA VAL A 58 7.78 8.40 2.31
C VAL A 58 6.61 9.28 2.77
N GLY A 59 6.76 9.97 3.91
CA GLY A 59 5.75 10.90 4.40
C GLY A 59 5.44 12.03 3.42
N ALA A 60 6.46 12.61 2.78
CA ALA A 60 6.29 13.65 1.77
C ALA A 60 5.55 13.13 0.53
N LEU A 61 5.95 11.97 0.01
CA LEU A 61 5.30 11.32 -1.14
C LEU A 61 3.82 11.04 -0.85
N LEU A 62 3.49 10.49 0.32
CA LEU A 62 2.10 10.18 0.68
C LEU A 62 1.23 11.44 0.80
N LYS A 63 1.77 12.53 1.36
CA LYS A 63 1.05 13.82 1.44
C LYS A 63 0.81 14.43 0.06
N GLU A 64 1.79 14.35 -0.84
CA GLU A 64 1.61 14.78 -2.23
C GLU A 64 0.51 13.96 -2.92
N GLN A 65 0.52 12.64 -2.71
CA GLN A 65 -0.46 11.73 -3.29
C GLN A 65 -1.88 12.02 -2.78
N GLU A 66 -2.05 12.21 -1.46
CA GLU A 66 -3.32 12.56 -0.83
C GLU A 66 -3.85 13.91 -1.30
N SER A 67 -3.00 14.95 -1.29
CA SER A 67 -3.40 16.31 -1.70
C SER A 67 -3.74 16.39 -3.19
N SER A 68 -3.17 15.52 -4.02
CA SER A 68 -3.49 15.40 -5.44
C SER A 68 -4.71 14.51 -5.71
N GLY A 69 -5.34 13.94 -4.68
CA GLY A 69 -6.47 13.02 -4.82
C GLY A 69 -6.14 11.69 -5.50
N ARG A 70 -4.84 11.36 -5.62
CA ARG A 70 -4.38 10.10 -6.24
C ARG A 70 -4.37 8.97 -5.22
N LEU A 71 -4.30 7.73 -5.70
CA LEU A 71 -4.52 6.56 -4.86
C LEU A 71 -3.34 6.34 -3.91
N VAL A 72 -3.65 6.13 -2.62
CA VAL A 72 -2.75 5.55 -1.62
C VAL A 72 -3.30 4.19 -1.23
N ALA A 73 -2.45 3.17 -1.21
CA ALA A 73 -2.84 1.84 -0.82
C ALA A 73 -1.84 1.22 0.18
N ALA A 74 -2.32 0.59 1.25
CA ALA A 74 -1.45 0.00 2.27
C ALA A 74 -2.01 -1.32 2.83
N ILE A 75 -1.18 -2.34 3.01
CA ILE A 75 -1.62 -3.67 3.46
C ILE A 75 -0.89 -4.13 4.72
N CYS A 76 -1.58 -4.91 5.55
CA CYS A 76 -1.03 -5.60 6.71
C CYS A 76 -0.55 -4.62 7.79
N ALA A 77 0.76 -4.48 7.99
CA ALA A 77 1.33 -3.56 8.97
C ALA A 77 1.48 -2.13 8.41
N ALA A 78 1.53 -1.96 7.09
CA ALA A 78 1.80 -0.67 6.45
C ALA A 78 0.79 0.47 6.75
N PRO A 79 -0.49 0.21 7.11
CA PRO A 79 -1.38 1.26 7.57
C PRO A 79 -0.86 2.06 8.78
N THR A 80 0.09 1.54 9.57
CA THR A 80 0.76 2.34 10.63
C THR A 80 1.58 3.50 10.06
N ALA A 81 2.12 3.38 8.84
CA ALA A 81 2.80 4.49 8.17
C ALA A 81 1.83 5.61 7.79
N LEU A 82 0.57 5.28 7.47
CA LEU A 82 -0.48 6.29 7.27
C LEU A 82 -0.71 7.07 8.56
N LYS A 83 -0.72 6.38 9.71
CA LYS A 83 -0.81 7.03 11.03
C LYS A 83 0.39 7.93 11.30
N ALA A 84 1.59 7.42 11.11
CA ALA A 84 2.84 8.14 11.37
C ALA A 84 2.95 9.43 10.56
N HIS A 85 2.42 9.44 9.34
CA HIS A 85 2.48 10.58 8.41
C HIS A 85 1.20 11.41 8.33
N SER A 86 0.22 11.12 9.19
CA SER A 86 -1.09 11.79 9.26
C SER A 86 -1.92 11.74 7.97
N ILE A 87 -1.85 10.62 7.25
CA ILE A 87 -2.55 10.40 5.99
C ILE A 87 -3.92 9.81 6.26
N GLY A 88 -4.98 10.39 5.70
CA GLY A 88 -6.32 9.82 5.68
C GLY A 88 -7.04 9.78 7.03
N PHE A 89 -6.66 10.61 8.00
CA PHE A 89 -7.32 10.64 9.32
C PHE A 89 -8.85 10.77 9.22
N GLY A 90 -9.56 9.97 10.00
CA GLY A 90 -11.02 9.89 9.99
C GLY A 90 -11.62 9.01 8.89
N LYS A 91 -10.84 8.57 7.90
CA LYS A 91 -11.29 7.58 6.88
C LYS A 91 -11.45 6.19 7.48
N ARG A 92 -12.21 5.35 6.76
CA ARG A 92 -12.30 3.92 7.05
C ARG A 92 -11.05 3.20 6.57
N ILE A 93 -10.48 2.35 7.41
CA ILE A 93 -9.35 1.48 7.05
C ILE A 93 -9.48 0.10 7.69
N THR A 94 -8.63 -0.82 7.24
CA THR A 94 -8.31 -2.07 7.94
C THR A 94 -6.79 -2.25 8.00
N SER A 95 -6.33 -3.26 8.75
CA SER A 95 -4.92 -3.63 8.87
C SER A 95 -4.78 -5.08 9.35
N TYR A 96 -3.54 -5.53 9.54
CA TYR A 96 -3.28 -6.79 10.23
C TYR A 96 -3.81 -6.69 11.68
N PRO A 97 -4.52 -7.71 12.21
CA PRO A 97 -5.29 -7.57 13.45
C PRO A 97 -4.54 -6.99 14.65
N SER A 98 -3.24 -7.28 14.78
CA SER A 98 -2.42 -6.78 15.90
C SER A 98 -2.21 -5.27 15.92
N PHE A 99 -2.46 -4.55 14.83
CA PHE A 99 -2.34 -3.08 14.76
C PHE A 99 -3.68 -2.36 14.91
N LYS A 100 -4.77 -3.09 15.16
CA LYS A 100 -6.13 -2.51 15.28
C LYS A 100 -6.22 -1.45 16.36
N GLU A 101 -5.72 -1.74 17.56
CA GLU A 101 -5.79 -0.83 18.70
C GLU A 101 -5.02 0.47 18.43
N GLU A 102 -3.81 0.35 17.86
CA GLU A 102 -2.98 1.50 17.48
C GLU A 102 -3.69 2.41 16.48
N LEU A 103 -4.39 1.83 15.50
CA LEU A 103 -4.99 2.59 14.40
C LEU A 103 -6.38 3.15 14.71
N SER A 104 -7.10 2.55 15.65
CA SER A 104 -8.48 2.92 15.98
C SER A 104 -8.62 4.30 16.62
N SER A 105 -7.54 4.91 17.12
CA SER A 105 -7.56 6.30 17.63
C SER A 105 -7.64 7.35 16.54
N SER A 106 -7.18 7.04 15.33
CA SER A 106 -7.01 8.01 14.22
C SER A 106 -7.91 7.71 13.02
N PHE A 107 -8.46 6.49 12.95
CA PHE A 107 -9.23 6.00 11.80
C PHE A 107 -10.51 5.25 12.23
N LYS A 108 -11.47 5.14 11.32
CA LYS A 108 -12.67 4.31 11.49
C LYS A 108 -12.35 2.86 11.11
N TYR A 109 -11.97 2.05 12.08
CA TYR A 109 -11.48 0.69 11.81
C TYR A 109 -12.59 -0.27 11.34
N SER A 110 -12.31 -1.10 10.33
CA SER A 110 -13.14 -2.22 9.89
C SER A 110 -12.36 -3.53 9.90
N ASP A 111 -13.06 -4.64 10.15
CA ASP A 111 -12.50 -5.99 10.08
C ASP A 111 -12.66 -6.64 8.68
N ASP A 112 -13.17 -5.89 7.70
CA ASP A 112 -13.28 -6.30 6.29
C ASP A 112 -11.91 -6.66 5.70
N GLN A 113 -11.88 -7.59 4.74
CA GLN A 113 -10.61 -8.01 4.10
C GLN A 113 -9.92 -6.87 3.33
N VAL A 114 -10.72 -6.01 2.70
CA VAL A 114 -10.28 -4.82 1.97
C VAL A 114 -11.25 -3.70 2.32
N VAL A 115 -10.71 -2.51 2.58
CA VAL A 115 -11.50 -1.29 2.82
C VAL A 115 -11.07 -0.25 1.80
N THR A 116 -12.04 0.26 1.04
CA THR A 116 -11.88 1.39 0.12
C THR A 116 -12.67 2.57 0.65
N ASP A 117 -12.00 3.70 0.89
CA ASP A 117 -12.61 4.98 1.30
C ASP A 117 -12.03 6.11 0.44
N GLY A 118 -12.72 6.42 -0.67
CA GLY A 118 -12.23 7.37 -1.68
C GLY A 118 -10.95 6.87 -2.34
N ASN A 119 -9.89 7.67 -2.26
CA ASN A 119 -8.55 7.37 -2.78
C ASN A 119 -7.63 6.64 -1.79
N LEU A 120 -8.18 6.03 -0.74
CA LEU A 120 -7.44 5.21 0.23
C LEU A 120 -7.95 3.77 0.20
N ILE A 121 -7.06 2.82 -0.10
CA ILE A 121 -7.36 1.38 -0.05
C ILE A 121 -6.47 0.71 0.99
N THR A 122 -7.06 -0.06 1.90
CA THR A 122 -6.29 -0.83 2.88
C THR A 122 -6.72 -2.28 2.95
N SER A 123 -5.83 -3.16 3.41
CA SER A 123 -6.11 -4.60 3.52
C SER A 123 -5.35 -5.28 4.67
N ARG A 124 -5.74 -6.49 5.03
CA ARG A 124 -5.38 -7.11 6.31
C ARG A 124 -4.07 -7.88 6.34
N GLY A 125 -3.69 -8.63 5.31
CA GLY A 125 -2.56 -9.54 5.43
C GLY A 125 -2.23 -10.32 4.16
N PRO A 126 -1.27 -11.27 4.22
CA PRO A 126 -0.91 -12.09 3.07
C PRO A 126 -2.09 -12.81 2.43
N GLY A 127 -3.02 -13.33 3.25
CA GLY A 127 -4.23 -14.01 2.77
C GLY A 127 -5.23 -13.11 2.03
N THR A 128 -5.11 -11.79 2.13
CA THR A 128 -5.97 -10.82 1.46
C THR A 128 -5.24 -10.04 0.35
N ALA A 129 -3.99 -10.39 0.05
CA ALA A 129 -3.15 -9.66 -0.91
C ALA A 129 -3.71 -9.67 -2.34
N PHE A 130 -4.32 -10.77 -2.77
CA PHE A 130 -4.99 -10.83 -4.07
C PHE A 130 -6.21 -9.91 -4.13
N ALA A 131 -7.10 -9.97 -3.13
CA ALA A 131 -8.27 -9.09 -3.05
C ALA A 131 -7.85 -7.60 -3.02
N PHE A 132 -6.78 -7.28 -2.28
CA PHE A 132 -6.19 -5.94 -2.24
C PHE A 132 -5.69 -5.47 -3.60
N ALA A 133 -4.89 -6.29 -4.29
CA ALA A 133 -4.34 -5.95 -5.60
C ALA A 133 -5.45 -5.78 -6.65
N LEU A 134 -6.50 -6.62 -6.60
CA LEU A 134 -7.67 -6.49 -7.48
C LEU A 134 -8.45 -5.20 -7.20
N ALA A 135 -8.64 -4.82 -5.93
CA ALA A 135 -9.30 -3.55 -5.58
C ALA A 135 -8.51 -2.32 -6.05
N VAL A 136 -7.18 -2.35 -5.94
CA VAL A 136 -6.30 -1.32 -6.53
C VAL A 136 -6.44 -1.28 -8.05
N GLY A 137 -6.42 -2.45 -8.70
CA GLY A 137 -6.62 -2.55 -10.15
C GLY A 137 -7.98 -1.99 -10.58
N GLU A 138 -9.05 -2.27 -9.82
CA GLU A 138 -10.41 -1.85 -10.15
C GLU A 138 -10.51 -0.33 -10.10
N HIS A 139 -9.88 0.27 -9.10
CA HIS A 139 -9.80 1.73 -8.96
C HIS A 139 -9.06 2.40 -10.13
N LEU A 140 -8.02 1.77 -10.69
CA LEU A 140 -7.16 2.36 -11.71
C LEU A 140 -7.63 2.09 -13.15
N VAL A 141 -8.12 0.89 -13.43
CA VAL A 141 -8.42 0.44 -14.80
C VAL A 141 -9.83 -0.13 -14.99
N GLY A 142 -10.65 -0.10 -13.94
CA GLY A 142 -12.05 -0.52 -13.98
C GLY A 142 -12.27 -2.04 -13.92
N ASN A 143 -13.52 -2.40 -13.66
CA ASN A 143 -13.95 -3.77 -13.39
C ASN A 143 -13.71 -4.76 -14.54
N GLU A 144 -13.89 -4.33 -15.78
CA GLU A 144 -13.74 -5.21 -16.95
C GLU A 144 -12.34 -5.82 -17.01
N LYS A 145 -11.30 -4.96 -16.93
CA LYS A 145 -9.91 -5.40 -16.99
C LYS A 145 -9.53 -6.26 -15.77
N VAL A 146 -10.04 -5.92 -14.58
CA VAL A 146 -9.79 -6.71 -13.36
C VAL A 146 -10.42 -8.09 -13.44
N ASN A 147 -11.61 -8.21 -14.04
CA ASN A 147 -12.27 -9.50 -14.22
C ASN A 147 -11.48 -10.43 -15.17
N GLU A 148 -10.87 -9.89 -16.22
CA GLU A 148 -9.92 -10.64 -17.07
C GLU A 148 -8.73 -11.17 -16.25
N VAL A 149 -8.11 -10.31 -15.44
CA VAL A 149 -6.96 -10.67 -14.59
C VAL A 149 -7.36 -11.73 -13.56
N LYS A 150 -8.49 -11.53 -12.87
CA LYS A 150 -9.03 -12.47 -11.88
C LYS A 150 -9.27 -13.86 -12.48
N LYS A 151 -9.82 -13.91 -13.70
CA LYS A 151 -10.00 -15.16 -14.45
C LYS A 151 -8.65 -15.84 -14.75
N GLY A 152 -7.64 -15.08 -15.16
CA GLY A 152 -6.28 -15.59 -15.40
C GLY A 152 -5.58 -16.13 -14.14
N LEU A 153 -5.87 -15.56 -12.97
CA LEU A 153 -5.35 -15.99 -11.68
C LEU A 153 -6.09 -17.19 -11.07
N LEU A 154 -7.18 -17.65 -11.70
CA LEU A 154 -8.02 -18.75 -11.22
C LEU A 154 -8.60 -18.53 -9.81
N LEU A 155 -8.81 -17.27 -9.42
CA LEU A 155 -9.42 -16.94 -8.13
C LEU A 155 -10.94 -17.13 -8.22
N SER A 156 -11.46 -18.09 -7.46
CA SER A 156 -12.90 -18.22 -7.22
C SER A 156 -13.42 -17.02 -6.42
N HIS A 157 -14.66 -16.60 -6.71
CA HIS A 157 -15.44 -15.52 -6.07
C HIS A 157 -14.75 -14.71 -4.97
#